data_AF-A0A978S600-F1
#
_entry.id   AF-A0A978S600-F1
#
_cell.length_a   1.000
_cell.length_b   1.000
_cell.length_c   1.000
_cell.angle_alpha   90.00
_cell.angle_beta   90.00
_cell.angle_gamma   90.00
#
_symmetry.space_group_name_H-M   'P 1'
#
loop_
_entity.id
_entity.type
_entity.pdbx_description
1 polymer ?
#
loop_
_entity_poly.entity_id
_entity_poly.type
_entity_poly.pdbx_seq_one_letter_code
_entity_poly.pdbx_strand_id
1 'polypeptide(L)' 'MRESVIYQEILQEGEEKGFQKGLQLGLQQVARNLLASGMAVEEVANLIGLPLERVRSLQAEGDS' A
#
# COMPACT_ATOMS: atom_id res chain seq x y z
N MET A 1 -22.19 17.68 20.35
CA MET A 1 -22.03 17.11 18.99
C MET A 1 -21.02 15.96 18.91
N ARG A 2 -19.99 15.88 19.78
CA ARG A 2 -19.01 14.76 19.80
C ARG A 2 -19.58 13.40 20.27
N GLU A 3 -20.78 13.38 20.84
CA GLU A 3 -21.47 12.17 21.31
C GLU A 3 -22.55 11.66 20.35
N SER A 4 -22.65 12.23 19.13
CA SER A 4 -23.54 11.67 18.11
C SER A 4 -22.93 10.39 17.56
N VAL A 5 -23.73 9.32 17.45
CA VAL A 5 -23.35 8.05 16.83
C VAL A 5 -22.75 8.27 15.44
N ILE A 6 -23.32 9.21 14.67
CA ILE A 6 -22.84 9.59 13.34
C ILE A 6 -21.40 10.13 13.38
N TYR A 7 -21.03 10.88 14.42
CA TYR A 7 -19.66 11.41 14.54
C TYR A 7 -18.65 10.30 14.84
N GLN A 8 -19.04 9.31 15.66
CA GLN A 8 -18.20 8.15 15.96
C GLN A 8 -18.00 7.26 14.72
N GLU A 9 -19.06 7.07 13.92
CA GLU A 9 -18.98 6.34 12.64
C GLU A 9 -18.04 7.03 11.65
N ILE A 10 -18.14 8.37 11.50
CA ILE A 10 -17.24 9.13 10.62
C ILE A 10 -15.77 9.01 11.06
N LEU A 11 -15.51 9.04 12.37
CA LEU A 11 -14.16 8.87 12.90
C LEU A 11 -13.63 7.45 12.63
N GLN A 12 -14.43 6.42 12.90
CA GLN A 12 -14.04 5.03 12.62
C GLN A 12 -13.76 4.79 11.14
N GLU A 13 -14.63 5.28 10.25
CA GLU A 13 -14.38 5.21 8.81
C GLU A 13 -13.10 5.93 8.41
N GLY A 14 -12.82 7.09 9.02
CA GLY A 14 -11.60 7.85 8.77
C GLY A 14 -10.34 7.10 9.19
N GLU A 15 -10.36 6.46 10.36
CA GLU A 15 -9.27 5.64 10.87
C GLU A 15 -9.04 4.40 9.99
N GLU A 16 -10.10 3.70 9.59
CA GLU A 16 -10.01 2.52 8.74
C GLU A 16 -9.46 2.87 7.35
N LYS A 17 -9.99 3.93 6.71
CA LYS A 17 -9.48 4.42 5.42
C LYS A 17 -8.01 4.86 5.54
N GLY A 18 -7.65 5.53 6.63
CA GLY A 18 -6.29 5.95 6.92
C GLY A 18 -5.34 4.76 7.04
N PHE A 19 -5.73 3.74 7.81
CA PHE A 19 -4.97 2.52 8.00
C PHE A 19 -4.78 1.75 6.68
N GLN A 20 -5.86 1.54 5.92
CA GLN A 20 -5.80 0.87 4.61
C GLN A 20 -4.87 1.60 3.64
N LYS A 21 -4.97 2.94 3.56
CA LYS A 21 -4.11 3.76 2.70
C LYS A 21 -2.65 3.70 3.16
N GLY A 22 -2.41 3.79 4.46
CA GLY A 22 -1.06 3.69 5.04
C GLY A 22 -0.40 2.35 4.75
N LEU A 23 -1.14 1.25 4.94
CA LEU A 23 -0.68 -0.10 4.61
C LEU A 23 -0.35 -0.23 3.13
N GLN A 24 -1.22 0.25 2.24
CA GLN A 24 -0.99 0.20 0.80
C GLN A 24 0.27 0.97 0.37
N LEU A 25 0.46 2.19 0.90
CA LEU A 25 1.64 3.00 0.62
C LEU A 25 2.92 2.35 1.16
N GLY A 26 2.86 1.78 2.36
CA GLY A 26 3.98 1.06 2.97
C GLY A 26 4.42 -0.14 2.14
N LEU A 27 3.48 -0.99 1.71
CA LEU A 27 3.77 -2.14 0.86
C LEU A 27 4.38 -1.74 -0.49
N GLN A 28 3.90 -0.64 -1.10
CA GLN A 28 4.46 -0.12 -2.34
C GLN A 28 5.89 0.41 -2.15
N GLN A 29 6.16 1.10 -1.04
CA GLN A 29 7.51 1.58 -0.75
C GLN A 29 8.49 0.43 -0.53
N VAL A 30 8.07 -0.61 0.20
CA VAL A 30 8.88 -1.82 0.39
C VAL A 30 9.14 -2.53 -0.94
N ALA A 31 8.12 -2.66 -1.80
CA ALA A 31 8.26 -3.24 -3.13
C ALA A 31 9.29 -2.49 -3.98
N ARG A 32 9.21 -1.15 -4.00
CA ARG A 32 10.19 -0.31 -4.72
C ARG A 32 11.61 -0.50 -4.20
N ASN A 33 11.80 -0.56 -2.88
CA ASN A 33 13.11 -0.76 -2.29
C ASN A 33 13.71 -2.13 -2.66
N LEU A 34 12.88 -3.18 -2.68
CA LEU A 34 13.32 -4.52 -3.05
C LEU A 34 13.66 -4.61 -4.55
N LEU A 35 12.85 -4.02 -5.42
CA LEU A 35 13.14 -3.90 -6.84
C LEU A 35 14.46 -3.13 -7.08
N ALA A 36 14.66 -2.01 -6.38
CA ALA A 36 15.88 -1.22 -6.45
C ALA A 36 17.13 -1.99 -5.95
N SER A 37 16.95 -2.96 -5.05
CA SER A 37 18.03 -3.87 -4.63
C SER A 37 18.34 -4.99 -5.65
N GLY A 38 17.63 -5.03 -6.78
CA GLY A 38 17.82 -6.02 -7.84
C GLY A 38 17.04 -7.32 -7.68
N MET A 39 16.06 -7.37 -6.76
CA MET A 39 15.18 -8.54 -6.61
C MET A 39 14.24 -8.68 -7.81
N ALA A 40 13.95 -9.91 -8.22
CA ALA A 40 13.05 -10.16 -9.35
C ALA A 40 11.60 -9.76 -9.03
N VAL A 41 10.88 -9.28 -10.04
CA VAL A 41 9.49 -8.79 -9.92
C VAL A 41 8.57 -9.87 -9.35
N GLU A 42 8.73 -11.11 -9.81
CA GLU A 42 7.97 -12.27 -9.39
C GLU A 42 8.22 -12.61 -7.91
N GLU A 43 9.45 -12.49 -7.43
CA GLU A 43 9.81 -12.73 -6.03
C GLU A 43 9.23 -11.64 -5.13
N VAL A 44 9.32 -10.37 -5.55
CA VAL A 44 8.74 -9.23 -4.83
C VAL A 44 7.21 -9.38 -4.72
N ALA A 45 6.53 -9.78 -5.79
CA ALA A 45 5.08 -10.02 -5.78
C ALA A 45 4.69 -11.10 -4.76
N ASN A 46 5.41 -12.22 -4.74
CA ASN A 46 5.17 -13.31 -3.81
C ASN A 46 5.47 -12.94 -2.35
N LEU A 47 6.57 -12.23 -2.09
CA LEU A 47 7.00 -11.86 -0.74
C LEU A 47 6.02 -10.88 -0.06
N ILE A 48 5.55 -9.88 -0.81
CA ILE A 48 4.73 -8.79 -0.29
C ILE A 48 3.23 -9.11 -0.40
N GLY A 49 2.87 -10.10 -1.22
CA GLY A 49 1.47 -10.42 -1.51
C GLY A 49 0.80 -9.38 -2.40
N LEU A 50 1.57 -8.69 -3.25
CA LEU A 50 1.03 -7.76 -4.25
C LEU A 50 0.82 -8.48 -5.59
N PRO A 51 -0.22 -8.11 -6.36
CA PRO A 51 -0.40 -8.62 -7.71
C PRO A 51 0.83 -8.34 -8.57
N LEU A 52 1.24 -9.32 -9.40
CA LEU A 52 2.41 -9.19 -10.28
C LEU A 52 2.35 -7.93 -11.15
N GLU A 53 1.18 -7.64 -11.73
CA GLU A 53 0.94 -6.43 -12.52
C GLU A 53 1.21 -5.13 -11.75
N ARG A 54 0.89 -5.11 -10.45
CA ARG A 54 1.15 -3.94 -9.60
C ARG A 54 2.64 -3.76 -9.38
N VAL A 55 3.37 -4.84 -9.14
CA VAL A 55 4.83 -4.79 -8.96
C VAL A 55 5.53 -4.37 -10.26
N ARG A 56 5.09 -4.89 -11.43
CA ARG A 56 5.57 -4.43 -12.75
C ARG A 56 5.35 -2.93 -12.96
N SER A 57 4.17 -2.42 -12.59
CA SER A 57 3.88 -0.98 -12.67
C SER A 57 4.83 -0.15 -11.80
N LEU A 58 5.08 -0.60 -10.55
CA LEU A 58 5.98 0.10 -9.62
C LEU A 58 7.44 0.11 -10.12
N GLN A 59 7.87 -0.92 -10.83
CA GLN A 59 9.19 -0.97 -11.46
C GLN A 59 9.29 0.09 -12.57
N ALA A 60 8.32 0.13 -13.49
CA ALA A 60 8.29 1.09 -14.59
C ALA A 60 8.19 2.56 -14.12
N GLU A 61 7.48 2.81 -13.00
CA GLU A 61 7.41 4.13 -12.37
C GLU A 61 8.76 4.63 -11.83
N GLY A 62 9.69 3.73 -11.49
CA GLY A 62 11.02 4.06 -10.96
C GLY A 62 12.11 4.24 -12.02
N ASP A 63 11.85 3.80 -13.26
CA ASP A 63 12.75 3.90 -14.41
C ASP A 63 12.56 5.22 -15.21
N SER A 64 11.72 6.14 -14.72
CA SER A 64 11.45 7.48 -15.29
C SER A 64 12.21 8.58 -14.56
#